data_AF-A0AAN5YUF4-F1
#
_entry.id   AF-A0AAN5YUF4-F1
#
_cell.length_a   1.000
_cell.length_b   1.000
_cell.length_c   1.000
_cell.angle_alpha   90.00
_cell.angle_beta   90.00
_cell.angle_gamma   90.00
#
_symmetry.space_group_name_H-M   'P 1'
#
loop_
_entity.id
_entity.type
_entity.pdbx_description
1 polymer ?
#
loop_
_entity_poly.entity_id
_entity_poly.type
_entity_poly.pdbx_seq_one_letter_code
_entity_poly.pdbx_strand_id
1 'polypeptide(L)'
;MGSANIIMAHTGPQSSGYVLRSCAEDLEEITKWHDPGSPLRILDIQRLITQNLPSHQDNPGQGQKTFQKPVSCLPLDLAVTIVDLIYETWPRCQQRIDDIRNLLEAFQWILPNTYWQARCNTQLLFELDDLIKAGTAVNWSGLCLGIEELLLDNDWYCNSGLNNRARTLNLLSGIKEEFAHLLNRPVAGM
;
A
#
# COMPACT_ATOMS: atom_id res chain seq x y z
N MET A 1 8.36 -63.19 14.00
CA MET A 1 7.75 -62.65 15.24
C MET A 1 8.81 -62.78 16.31
N GLY A 2 9.66 -61.80 16.63
CA GLY A 2 9.36 -60.40 16.93
C GLY A 2 9.47 -60.25 18.45
N SER A 3 10.69 -60.27 18.99
CA SER A 3 10.96 -60.09 20.42
C SER A 3 11.82 -58.85 20.60
N ALA A 4 11.22 -57.81 21.19
CA ALA A 4 11.85 -56.55 21.51
C ALA A 4 12.60 -56.64 22.86
N ASN A 5 13.80 -56.08 22.89
CA ASN A 5 14.53 -55.75 24.12
C ASN A 5 14.26 -54.29 24.46
N ILE A 6 13.94 -53.98 25.72
CA ILE A 6 14.17 -52.66 26.30
C ILE A 6 14.72 -52.85 27.72
N ILE A 7 15.96 -52.41 27.92
CA ILE A 7 16.57 -52.16 29.24
C ILE A 7 16.54 -50.65 29.50
N MET A 8 16.32 -50.35 30.77
CA MET A 8 16.03 -49.07 31.42
C MET A 8 17.22 -48.11 31.62
N ALA A 9 16.84 -46.85 31.89
CA ALA A 9 17.41 -45.88 32.85
C ALA A 9 18.63 -45.04 32.44
N HIS A 10 18.43 -43.71 32.27
CA HIS A 10 18.82 -42.61 33.19
C HIS A 10 20.17 -41.98 32.76
N THR A 11 20.45 -40.67 32.71
CA THR A 11 20.03 -39.41 33.39
C THR A 11 20.55 -38.20 32.56
N GLY A 12 19.94 -37.01 32.66
CA GLY A 12 20.29 -35.77 31.89
C GLY A 12 21.59 -35.04 32.32
N PRO A 13 21.81 -33.72 32.07
CA PRO A 13 20.99 -32.71 31.38
C PRO A 13 21.73 -31.86 30.28
N GLN A 14 20.92 -31.17 29.46
CA GLN A 14 21.12 -29.90 28.71
C GLN A 14 22.52 -29.49 28.20
N SER A 15 22.65 -29.39 26.86
CA SER A 15 23.44 -28.32 26.23
C SER A 15 22.94 -28.02 24.81
N SER A 16 22.47 -26.79 24.64
CA SER A 16 22.36 -25.98 23.41
C SER A 16 22.98 -26.60 22.15
N GLY A 17 22.12 -26.95 21.19
CA GLY A 17 22.50 -27.21 19.81
C GLY A 17 21.48 -26.53 18.90
N TYR A 18 21.71 -25.25 18.57
CA TYR A 18 21.05 -24.64 17.43
C TYR A 18 21.46 -25.46 16.20
N VAL A 19 20.57 -26.32 15.73
CA VAL A 19 20.72 -26.96 14.43
C VAL A 19 20.64 -25.83 13.41
N LEU A 20 21.78 -25.48 12.84
CA LEU A 20 21.88 -24.63 11.65
C LEU A 20 21.07 -25.30 10.56
N ARG A 21 19.81 -24.86 10.41
CA ARG A 21 18.98 -25.17 9.26
C ARG A 21 19.71 -24.62 8.04
N SER A 22 19.97 -25.49 7.09
CA SER A 22 20.76 -25.21 5.90
C SER A 22 20.18 -24.01 5.14
N CYS A 23 20.98 -22.96 4.95
CA CYS A 23 20.61 -21.77 4.18
C CYS A 23 20.23 -22.07 2.72
N ALA A 24 20.42 -23.30 2.24
CA ALA A 24 20.09 -23.70 0.88
C ALA A 24 18.59 -24.01 0.68
N GLU A 25 17.90 -24.53 1.71
CA GLU A 25 16.47 -24.90 1.59
C GLU A 25 15.57 -23.64 1.62
N ASP A 26 15.98 -22.61 2.36
CA ASP A 26 15.26 -21.32 2.41
C ASP A 26 15.42 -20.52 1.10
N LEU A 27 16.49 -20.75 0.32
CA LEU A 27 16.74 -20.04 -0.95
C LEU A 27 15.86 -20.54 -2.11
N GLU A 28 15.46 -21.82 -2.09
CA GLU A 28 14.56 -22.39 -3.11
C GLU A 28 13.12 -21.88 -2.94
N GLU A 29 12.69 -21.58 -1.72
CA GLU A 29 11.38 -20.98 -1.45
C GLU A 29 11.34 -19.49 -1.84
N ILE A 30 12.45 -18.77 -1.61
CA ILE A 30 12.61 -17.36 -2.01
C ILE A 30 12.66 -17.23 -3.55
N THR A 31 13.39 -18.08 -4.27
CA THR A 31 13.46 -17.93 -5.74
C THR A 31 12.16 -18.27 -6.46
N LYS A 32 11.21 -18.96 -5.82
CA LYS A 32 9.88 -19.26 -6.39
C LYS A 32 8.94 -18.05 -6.43
N TRP A 33 9.15 -17.06 -5.56
CA TRP A 33 8.30 -15.87 -5.44
C TRP A 33 9.00 -14.57 -5.85
N HIS A 34 10.29 -14.61 -6.13
CA HIS A 34 11.11 -13.45 -6.43
C HIS A 34 11.59 -13.48 -7.87
N ASP A 35 10.83 -12.88 -8.79
CA ASP A 35 11.39 -12.42 -10.06
C ASP A 35 12.11 -11.08 -9.79
N PRO A 36 13.45 -10.98 -9.96
CA PRO A 36 14.19 -9.77 -9.65
C PRO A 36 13.97 -8.74 -10.76
N GLY A 37 12.75 -8.21 -10.84
CA GLY A 37 12.47 -6.97 -11.53
C GLY A 37 13.23 -5.83 -10.84
N SER A 38 13.69 -4.86 -11.63
CA SER A 38 14.39 -3.67 -11.15
C SER A 38 13.74 -3.13 -9.86
N PRO A 39 14.49 -2.85 -8.78
CA PRO A 39 13.95 -2.31 -7.52
C PRO A 39 13.26 -0.94 -7.69
N LEU A 40 13.31 -0.37 -8.90
CA LEU A 40 12.66 0.87 -9.31
C LEU A 40 11.36 0.66 -10.09
N ARG A 41 10.96 -0.58 -10.41
CA ARG A 41 9.71 -0.92 -11.11
C ARG A 41 8.92 -1.93 -10.31
N ILE A 42 8.07 -1.40 -9.44
CA ILE A 42 7.17 -2.21 -8.64
C ILE A 42 5.98 -2.61 -9.51
N LEU A 43 5.86 -3.91 -9.82
CA LEU A 43 4.83 -4.44 -10.73
C LEU A 43 3.41 -4.12 -10.23
N ASP A 44 3.16 -4.18 -8.93
CA ASP A 44 1.85 -3.87 -8.38
C ASP A 44 1.48 -2.39 -8.50
N ILE A 45 2.46 -1.48 -8.41
CA ILE A 45 2.23 -0.04 -8.69
C ILE A 45 1.90 0.15 -10.17
N GLN A 46 2.65 -0.48 -11.07
CA GLN A 46 2.39 -0.41 -12.50
C GLN A 46 1.02 -0.99 -12.87
N ARG A 47 0.65 -2.12 -12.25
CA ARG A 47 -0.66 -2.74 -12.42
C ARG A 47 -1.77 -1.82 -11.92
N LEU A 48 -1.61 -1.25 -10.72
CA LEU A 48 -2.57 -0.33 -10.14
C LEU A 48 -2.77 0.91 -11.00
N ILE A 49 -1.67 1.50 -11.49
CA ILE A 49 -1.72 2.62 -12.43
C ILE A 49 -2.48 2.22 -13.69
N THR A 50 -2.12 1.10 -14.32
CA THR A 50 -2.74 0.63 -15.56
C THR A 50 -4.24 0.37 -15.39
N GLN A 51 -4.66 -0.23 -14.28
CA GLN A 51 -6.07 -0.48 -13.95
C GLN A 51 -6.88 0.81 -13.75
N ASN A 52 -6.22 1.92 -13.46
CA ASN A 52 -6.86 3.21 -13.22
C ASN A 52 -6.69 4.20 -14.39
N LEU A 53 -6.11 3.76 -15.51
CA LEU A 53 -6.13 4.50 -16.77
C LEU A 53 -7.40 4.15 -17.57
N PRO A 54 -7.94 5.08 -18.38
CA PRO A 54 -9.03 4.78 -19.29
C PRO A 54 -8.64 3.65 -20.22
N SER A 55 -9.48 2.61 -20.28
CA SER A 55 -9.29 1.52 -21.23
C SER A 55 -9.66 2.02 -22.64
N HIS A 56 -8.89 1.68 -23.67
CA HIS A 56 -9.15 2.07 -25.07
C HIS A 56 -10.42 1.41 -25.67
N GLN A 57 -11.31 0.83 -24.87
CA GLN A 57 -12.58 0.26 -25.32
C GLN A 57 -13.75 0.80 -24.49
N ASP A 58 -14.09 2.06 -24.74
CA ASP A 58 -15.43 2.56 -24.45
C ASP A 58 -16.36 2.12 -25.59
N ASN A 59 -17.05 0.99 -25.40
CA ASN A 59 -18.27 0.70 -26.16
C ASN A 59 -19.43 1.49 -25.52
N PRO A 60 -20.08 2.43 -26.24
CA PRO A 60 -21.23 3.14 -25.71
C PRO A 60 -22.46 2.26 -25.94
N GLY A 61 -22.81 1.42 -24.97
CA GLY A 61 -23.91 0.48 -25.20
C GLY A 61 -24.33 -0.35 -24.02
N GLN A 62 -24.73 0.26 -22.91
CA GLN A 62 -25.65 -0.40 -21.99
C GLN A 62 -26.46 0.63 -21.21
N GLY A 63 -27.77 0.67 -21.49
CA GLY A 63 -28.71 1.58 -20.87
C GLY A 63 -28.79 1.37 -19.36
N GLN A 64 -28.37 2.38 -18.60
CA GLN A 64 -28.59 2.43 -17.17
C GLN A 64 -30.01 2.95 -16.90
N LYS A 65 -30.84 2.08 -16.30
CA LYS A 65 -32.10 2.50 -15.66
C LYS A 65 -31.77 3.50 -14.55
N THR A 66 -32.27 4.72 -14.69
CA THR A 66 -32.13 5.81 -13.72
C THR A 66 -32.97 5.53 -12.47
N PHE A 67 -32.41 4.77 -11.54
CA PHE A 67 -32.88 4.79 -10.15
C PHE A 67 -32.25 6.01 -9.46
N GLN A 68 -32.98 7.13 -9.41
CA GLN A 68 -32.61 8.23 -8.53
C GLN A 68 -32.83 7.79 -7.08
N LYS A 69 -31.73 7.43 -6.40
CA LYS A 69 -31.72 7.12 -4.96
C LYS A 69 -31.63 8.41 -4.15
N PRO A 70 -32.29 8.52 -2.98
CA PRO A 70 -32.44 9.77 -2.23
C PRO A 70 -31.16 10.33 -1.57
N VAL A 71 -30.04 9.57 -1.54
CA VAL A 71 -28.82 9.95 -0.80
C VAL A 71 -27.65 10.33 -1.72
N SER A 72 -27.85 10.32 -3.04
CA SER A 72 -26.90 10.92 -3.99
C SER A 72 -26.87 12.46 -3.93
N CYS A 73 -27.75 13.07 -3.13
CA CYS A 73 -27.95 14.52 -3.02
C CYS A 73 -27.22 15.18 -1.83
N LEU A 74 -26.31 14.46 -1.17
CA LEU A 74 -25.56 15.04 -0.04
C LEU A 74 -24.65 16.18 -0.56
N PRO A 75 -24.63 17.35 0.10
CA PRO A 75 -23.65 18.39 -0.21
C PRO A 75 -22.23 17.82 -0.20
N LEU A 76 -21.42 18.23 -1.18
CA LEU A 76 -20.07 17.74 -1.38
C LEU A 76 -19.23 17.83 -0.10
N ASP A 77 -19.34 18.93 0.64
CA ASP A 77 -18.59 19.15 1.89
C ASP A 77 -18.88 18.07 2.94
N LEU A 78 -20.13 17.61 3.03
CA LEU A 78 -20.52 16.55 3.95
C LEU A 78 -20.03 15.18 3.45
N ALA A 79 -20.08 14.93 2.14
CA ALA A 79 -19.55 13.70 1.57
C ALA A 79 -18.04 13.57 1.83
N VAL A 80 -17.28 14.65 1.56
CA VAL A 80 -15.85 14.76 1.87
C VAL A 80 -15.60 14.56 3.38
N THR A 81 -16.36 15.24 4.23
CA THR A 81 -16.22 15.12 5.69
C THR A 81 -16.41 13.66 6.16
N ILE A 82 -17.42 12.96 5.63
CA ILE A 82 -17.67 11.56 6.00
C ILE A 82 -16.49 10.66 5.56
N VAL A 83 -15.99 10.85 4.34
CA VAL A 83 -14.82 10.10 3.86
C VAL A 83 -13.59 10.38 4.71
N ASP A 84 -13.35 11.65 5.08
CA ASP A 84 -12.24 12.04 5.94
C ASP A 84 -12.35 11.41 7.34
N LEU A 85 -13.54 11.37 7.94
CA LEU A 85 -13.77 10.73 9.24
C LEU A 85 -13.42 9.23 9.20
N ILE A 86 -13.81 8.52 8.14
CA ILE A 86 -13.46 7.11 7.97
C ILE A 86 -11.95 6.97 7.84
N TYR A 87 -11.29 7.82 7.04
CA TYR A 87 -9.84 7.80 6.87
C TYR A 87 -9.06 8.10 8.16
N GLU A 88 -9.52 9.02 8.98
CA GLU A 88 -8.84 9.42 10.23
C GLU A 88 -8.98 8.38 11.34
N THR A 89 -9.92 7.45 11.19
CA THR A 89 -10.11 6.35 12.13
C THR A 89 -8.85 5.46 12.19
N TRP A 90 -8.35 5.26 13.41
CA TRP A 90 -7.23 4.36 13.71
C TRP A 90 -7.74 3.00 14.22
N PRO A 91 -7.03 1.90 13.92
CA PRO A 91 -5.82 1.80 13.11
C PRO A 91 -6.08 1.83 11.59
N ARG A 92 -5.03 2.10 10.80
CA ARG A 92 -5.11 1.89 9.34
C ARG A 92 -5.29 0.39 9.06
N CYS A 93 -6.35 0.00 8.35
CA CYS A 93 -6.65 -1.38 8.05
C CYS A 93 -7.44 -1.51 6.74
N GLN A 94 -7.51 -2.74 6.20
CA GLN A 94 -8.20 -3.03 4.93
C GLN A 94 -9.69 -2.68 5.01
N GLN A 95 -10.34 -3.01 6.13
CA GLN A 95 -11.76 -2.74 6.35
C GLN A 95 -12.13 -1.27 6.09
N ARG A 96 -11.27 -0.33 6.49
CA ARG A 96 -11.48 1.10 6.28
C ARG A 96 -11.50 1.47 4.80
N ILE A 97 -10.61 0.87 4.01
CA ILE A 97 -10.54 1.08 2.55
C ILE A 97 -11.82 0.52 1.91
N ASP A 98 -12.23 -0.67 2.34
CA ASP A 98 -13.45 -1.31 1.87
C ASP A 98 -14.70 -0.51 2.24
N ASP A 99 -14.77 0.04 3.46
CA ASP A 99 -15.86 0.91 3.90
C ASP A 99 -15.97 2.17 3.02
N ILE A 100 -14.85 2.78 2.65
CA ILE A 100 -14.84 3.93 1.73
C ILE A 100 -15.34 3.51 0.34
N ARG A 101 -14.88 2.38 -0.21
CA ARG A 101 -15.36 1.89 -1.51
C ARG A 101 -16.86 1.61 -1.48
N ASN A 102 -17.32 0.90 -0.46
CA ASN A 102 -18.72 0.57 -0.25
C ASN A 102 -19.57 1.84 -0.11
N LEU A 103 -19.08 2.85 0.61
CA LEU A 103 -19.74 4.14 0.75
C LEU A 103 -19.87 4.85 -0.61
N LEU A 104 -18.77 5.00 -1.34
CA LEU A 104 -18.76 5.66 -2.65
C LEU A 104 -19.69 4.93 -3.64
N GLU A 105 -19.67 3.59 -3.65
CA GLU A 105 -20.53 2.78 -4.51
C GLU A 105 -22.00 2.83 -4.10
N ALA A 106 -22.32 2.61 -2.82
CA ALA A 106 -23.70 2.57 -2.33
C ALA A 106 -24.43 3.89 -2.57
N PHE A 107 -23.72 5.01 -2.40
CA PHE A 107 -24.24 6.36 -2.57
C PHE A 107 -23.97 6.97 -3.94
N GLN A 108 -23.22 6.28 -4.81
CA GLN A 108 -22.79 6.77 -6.12
C GLN A 108 -22.08 8.13 -5.99
N TRP A 109 -21.31 8.32 -4.91
CA TRP A 109 -20.59 9.56 -4.67
C TRP A 109 -19.36 9.63 -5.57
N ILE A 110 -19.28 10.71 -6.32
CA ILE A 110 -18.12 11.06 -7.13
C ILE A 110 -17.49 12.30 -6.49
N LEU A 111 -16.41 12.09 -5.72
CA LEU A 111 -15.66 13.21 -5.16
C LEU A 111 -14.71 13.80 -6.21
N PRO A 112 -14.40 15.11 -6.14
CA PRO A 112 -13.52 15.77 -7.09
C PRO A 112 -12.13 15.13 -7.15
N ASN A 113 -11.52 15.11 -8.34
CA ASN A 113 -10.14 14.66 -8.51
C ASN A 113 -9.16 15.44 -7.63
N THR A 114 -9.41 16.74 -7.40
CA THR A 114 -8.58 17.57 -6.52
C THR A 114 -8.56 17.08 -5.07
N TYR A 115 -9.69 16.54 -4.58
CA TYR A 115 -9.75 15.92 -3.25
C TYR A 115 -8.86 14.67 -3.19
N TRP A 116 -9.02 13.76 -4.15
CA TRP A 116 -8.21 12.55 -4.22
C TRP A 116 -6.73 12.85 -4.42
N GLN A 117 -6.38 13.78 -5.31
CA GLN A 117 -4.99 14.20 -5.55
C GLN A 117 -4.33 14.78 -4.30
N ALA A 118 -5.04 15.60 -3.53
CA ALA A 118 -4.53 16.15 -2.28
C ALA A 118 -4.28 15.06 -1.23
N ARG A 119 -5.04 13.96 -1.30
CA ARG A 119 -4.92 12.82 -0.38
C ARG A 119 -3.92 11.76 -0.84
N CYS A 120 -3.74 11.62 -2.15
CA CYS A 120 -2.77 10.74 -2.76
C CYS A 120 -1.37 11.23 -2.40
N ASN A 121 -0.58 10.45 -1.67
CA ASN A 121 0.83 10.78 -1.48
C ASN A 121 1.62 10.44 -2.76
N THR A 122 1.50 11.31 -3.78
CA THR A 122 2.15 11.16 -5.08
C THR A 122 3.67 11.12 -4.97
N GLN A 123 4.27 11.64 -3.89
CA GLN A 123 5.71 11.56 -3.64
C GLN A 123 6.20 10.12 -3.44
N LEU A 124 5.30 9.19 -3.10
CA LEU A 124 5.61 7.76 -3.03
C LEU A 124 5.57 7.07 -4.39
N LEU A 125 4.94 7.69 -5.39
CA LEU A 125 4.72 7.15 -6.73
C LEU A 125 5.51 7.93 -7.77
N PHE A 126 6.80 7.63 -7.88
CA PHE A 126 7.65 8.20 -8.92
C PHE A 126 7.13 7.91 -10.34
N GLU A 127 6.42 6.80 -10.50
CA GLU A 127 5.82 6.32 -11.74
C GLU A 127 4.63 7.18 -12.21
N LEU A 128 4.06 8.02 -11.34
CA LEU A 128 2.88 8.83 -11.64
C LEU A 128 3.22 10.20 -12.24
N ASP A 129 4.44 10.69 -12.03
CA ASP A 129 4.88 12.01 -12.50
C ASP A 129 4.75 12.17 -14.01
N ASP A 130 5.09 11.12 -14.77
CA ASP A 130 5.00 11.14 -16.23
C ASP A 130 3.54 11.17 -16.72
N LEU A 131 2.63 10.51 -15.99
CA LEU A 131 1.20 10.52 -16.30
C LEU A 131 0.54 11.86 -16.01
N ILE A 132 0.92 12.51 -14.91
CA ILE A 132 0.48 13.87 -14.57
C ILE A 132 0.96 14.85 -15.64
N LYS A 133 2.25 14.79 -16.02
CA LYS A 133 2.82 15.65 -17.08
C LYS A 133 2.15 15.43 -18.44
N ALA A 134 1.78 14.19 -18.75
CA ALA A 134 1.09 13.84 -19.98
C ALA A 134 -0.40 14.25 -20.00
N GLY A 135 -0.96 14.77 -18.89
CA GLY A 135 -2.37 15.15 -18.81
C GLY A 135 -3.32 13.97 -19.00
N THR A 136 -2.86 12.75 -18.73
CA THR A 136 -3.67 11.55 -18.95
C THR A 136 -4.81 11.53 -17.93
N ALA A 137 -6.03 11.19 -18.38
CA ALA A 137 -7.14 10.99 -17.46
C ALA A 137 -6.80 9.79 -16.54
N VAL A 138 -7.04 9.96 -15.24
CA VAL A 138 -6.74 8.94 -14.22
C VAL A 138 -7.96 8.82 -13.31
N ASN A 139 -8.36 7.59 -12.99
CA ASN A 139 -9.30 7.33 -11.90
C ASN A 139 -8.58 7.57 -10.56
N TRP A 140 -8.58 8.83 -10.10
CA TRP A 140 -7.87 9.22 -8.88
C TRP A 140 -8.39 8.52 -7.64
N SER A 141 -9.70 8.24 -7.55
CA SER A 141 -10.28 7.53 -6.41
C SER A 141 -9.73 6.11 -6.28
N GLY A 142 -9.75 5.35 -7.37
CA GLY A 142 -9.24 3.98 -7.39
C GLY A 142 -7.73 3.92 -7.19
N LEU A 143 -6.98 4.87 -7.77
CA LEU A 143 -5.54 4.99 -7.56
C LEU A 143 -5.20 5.26 -6.09
N CYS A 144 -5.86 6.24 -5.44
CA CYS A 144 -5.62 6.57 -4.03
C CYS A 144 -5.90 5.40 -3.10
N LEU A 145 -7.04 4.74 -3.29
CA LEU A 145 -7.44 3.61 -2.44
C LEU A 145 -6.52 2.41 -2.64
N GLY A 146 -6.10 2.13 -3.88
CA GLY A 146 -5.14 1.07 -4.14
C GLY A 146 -3.76 1.33 -3.55
N ILE A 147 -3.29 2.58 -3.51
CA ILE A 147 -2.03 2.93 -2.83
C ILE A 147 -2.12 2.63 -1.34
N GLU A 148 -3.24 2.96 -0.71
CA GLU A 148 -3.45 2.66 0.71
C GLU A 148 -3.39 1.16 0.97
N GLU A 149 -3.93 0.32 0.08
CA GLU A 149 -3.81 -1.14 0.19
C GLU A 149 -2.36 -1.60 0.08
N LEU A 150 -1.62 -1.09 -0.91
CA LEU A 150 -0.21 -1.41 -1.10
C LEU A 150 0.67 -0.93 0.07
N LEU A 151 0.22 0.07 0.84
CA LEU A 151 0.87 0.54 2.07
C LEU A 151 0.53 -0.30 3.31
N LEU A 152 -0.63 -0.96 3.33
CA LEU A 152 -1.00 -1.92 4.38
C LEU A 152 -0.22 -3.23 4.23
N ASP A 153 0.23 -3.55 3.02
CA ASP A 153 1.06 -4.71 2.78
C ASP A 153 2.40 -4.60 3.54
N ASN A 154 2.68 -5.62 4.34
CA ASN A 154 3.92 -5.74 5.10
C ASN A 154 4.97 -6.59 4.35
N ASP A 155 4.60 -7.22 3.24
CA ASP A 155 5.50 -8.02 2.42
C ASP A 155 6.47 -7.09 1.69
N TRP A 156 7.68 -7.04 2.24
CA TRP A 156 8.67 -6.00 1.97
C TRP A 156 9.07 -5.88 0.50
N TYR A 157 9.19 -7.01 -0.22
CA TYR A 157 9.72 -7.03 -1.58
C TYR A 157 8.88 -7.83 -2.60
N CYS A 158 7.96 -8.66 -2.16
CA CYS A 158 7.33 -9.66 -3.03
C CYS A 158 6.17 -9.10 -3.86
N ASN A 159 5.44 -8.12 -3.33
CA ASN A 159 4.22 -7.59 -3.94
C ASN A 159 4.45 -6.13 -4.39
N SER A 160 4.52 -5.21 -3.42
CA SER A 160 4.67 -3.78 -3.70
C SER A 160 6.02 -3.21 -3.22
N GLY A 161 6.46 -3.50 -1.99
CA GLY A 161 7.54 -2.74 -1.36
C GLY A 161 7.27 -1.23 -1.20
N LEU A 162 6.03 -0.78 -1.42
CA LEU A 162 5.63 0.62 -1.30
C LEU A 162 5.67 1.09 0.16
N ASN A 163 5.28 0.23 1.10
CA ASN A 163 5.43 0.49 2.54
C ASN A 163 6.91 0.71 2.92
N ASN A 164 7.83 -0.11 2.39
CA ASN A 164 9.26 0.09 2.60
C ASN A 164 9.77 1.40 1.97
N ARG A 165 9.31 1.72 0.75
CA ARG A 165 9.61 3.01 0.10
C ARG A 165 9.14 4.17 0.98
N ALA A 166 7.92 4.12 1.51
CA ALA A 166 7.38 5.14 2.41
C ALA A 166 8.21 5.29 3.69
N ARG A 167 8.59 4.18 4.34
CA ARG A 167 9.46 4.18 5.53
C ARG A 167 10.81 4.83 5.24
N THR A 168 11.44 4.44 4.14
CA THR A 168 12.77 4.94 3.73
C THR A 168 12.71 6.43 3.42
N LEU A 169 11.73 6.88 2.64
CA LEU A 169 11.58 8.29 2.28
C LEU A 169 11.27 9.16 3.51
N ASN A 170 10.43 8.68 4.43
CA ASN A 170 10.15 9.39 5.68
C ASN A 170 11.42 9.53 6.54
N LEU A 171 12.23 8.47 6.64
CA LEU A 171 13.51 8.52 7.36
C LEU A 171 14.47 9.54 6.71
N LEU A 172 14.59 9.52 5.38
CA LEU A 172 15.44 10.47 4.64
C LEU A 172 14.94 11.91 4.80
N SER A 173 13.63 12.15 4.80
CA SER A 173 13.05 13.47 5.04
C SER A 173 13.41 13.98 6.44
N GLY A 174 13.27 13.14 7.46
CA GLY A 174 13.63 13.50 8.84
C GLY A 174 15.11 13.85 8.98
N ILE A 175 16.02 13.09 8.35
CA ILE A 175 17.45 13.40 8.35
C ILE A 175 17.71 14.75 7.66
N LYS A 176 17.06 15.00 6.51
CA LYS A 176 17.20 16.26 5.77
C LYS A 176 16.72 17.46 6.58
N GLU A 177 15.59 17.33 7.26
CA GLU A 177 15.01 18.36 8.12
C GLU A 177 15.94 18.69 9.28
N GLU A 178 16.44 17.67 9.99
CA GLU A 178 17.39 17.87 11.09
C GLU A 178 18.68 18.53 10.61
N PHE A 179 19.23 18.09 9.48
CA PHE A 179 20.42 18.70 8.91
C PHE A 179 20.18 20.18 8.54
N ALA A 180 19.02 20.50 7.96
CA ALA A 180 18.65 21.87 7.65
C ALA A 180 18.49 22.72 8.94
N HIS A 181 17.95 22.16 10.02
CA HIS A 181 17.90 22.84 11.31
C HIS A 181 19.29 23.15 11.86
N LEU A 182 20.23 22.21 11.76
CA LEU A 182 21.61 22.40 12.22
C LEU A 182 22.35 23.49 11.44
N LEU A 183 22.16 23.56 10.11
CA LEU A 183 22.75 24.61 9.27
C LEU A 183 22.19 26.01 9.57
N ASN A 184 20.90 26.09 9.89
CA ASN A 184 20.23 27.37 10.17
C ASN A 184 20.32 27.78 11.65
N ARG A 185 20.97 26.98 12.50
CA ARG A 185 21.18 27.33 13.90
C ARG A 185 22.18 28.49 13.97
N PRO A 186 21.79 29.66 14.50
CA PRO A 186 22.74 30.74 14.71
C PRO A 186 23.83 30.26 15.67
N VAL A 187 25.09 30.50 15.31
CA VAL A 187 26.22 30.26 16.21
C VAL A 187 26.06 31.24 17.37
N ALA A 188 25.70 30.72 18.54
CA ALA A 188 25.66 31.52 19.77
C ALA A 188 27.12 31.83 20.17
N GLY A 189 27.59 33.03 19.77
CA GLY A 189 28.87 33.57 20.21
C GLY A 189 29.76 34.06 19.07
N MET A 190 29.47 35.27 18.58
CA MET A 190 30.50 36.27 18.28
C MET A 190 30.08 37.58 18.94
#